data_AF-A0A919DP30-F1
#
_entry.id   AF-A0A919DP30-F1
#
_cell.length_a   1.000
_cell.length_b   1.000
_cell.length_c   1.000
_cell.angle_alpha   90.00
_cell.angle_beta   90.00
_cell.angle_gamma   90.00
#
_symmetry.space_group_name_H-M   'P 1'
#
loop_
_entity.id
_entity.type
_entity.pdbx_description
1 polymer ?
#
loop_
_entity_poly.entity_id
_entity_poly.type
_entity_poly.pdbx_seq_one_letter_code
_entity_poly.pdbx_strand_id
1 'polypeptide(L)' 'MACTTCTGHHPVPLRRFSAGDVRASLKAAHAATEERARTDQPVHVHYDLRTDAFVVLRTDPAKEVTS' A
#
# COMPACT_ATOMS: atom_id res chain seq x y z
N MET A 1 -8.54 -1.56 -11.80
CA MET A 1 -7.72 -2.77 -12.03
C MET A 1 -7.17 -3.23 -10.68
N ALA A 2 -7.18 -4.54 -10.41
CA ALA A 2 -6.55 -5.09 -9.20
C ALA A 2 -5.02 -5.10 -9.38
N CYS A 3 -4.27 -4.72 -8.33
CA CYS A 3 -2.82 -4.77 -8.37
C CYS A 3 -2.36 -6.23 -8.28
N THR A 4 -1.63 -6.72 -9.29
CA THR A 4 -1.16 -8.10 -9.34
C THR A 4 -0.21 -8.44 -8.20
N THR A 5 0.62 -7.50 -7.74
CA THR A 5 1.51 -7.69 -6.59
C THR A 5 0.76 -7.75 -5.26
N CYS A 6 -0.41 -7.13 -5.13
CA CYS A 6 -1.23 -7.25 -3.93
C CYS A 6 -2.23 -8.41 -4.01
N THR A 7 -2.60 -8.81 -5.21
CA THR A 7 -3.57 -9.89 -5.46
C THR A 7 -2.89 -11.24 -5.25
N GLY A 8 -3.41 -12.07 -4.35
CA GLY A 8 -2.81 -13.37 -4.01
C GLY A 8 -1.68 -13.30 -2.98
N HIS A 9 -1.39 -12.11 -2.45
CA HIS A 9 -0.46 -11.90 -1.34
C HIS A 9 -1.20 -11.35 -0.11
N HIS A 10 -0.46 -11.02 0.95
CA HIS A 10 -1.00 -10.43 2.18
C HIS A 10 -0.68 -8.94 2.25
N PRO A 11 -1.51 -8.05 1.66
CA PRO A 11 -1.34 -6.62 1.78
C PRO A 11 -1.74 -6.14 3.18
N VAL A 12 -0.83 -5.46 3.85
CA VAL A 12 -1.00 -4.83 5.16
C VAL A 12 -1.13 -3.32 4.98
N PRO A 13 -2.28 -2.70 5.32
CA PRO A 13 -2.41 -1.24 5.29
C PRO A 13 -1.58 -0.60 6.39
N LEU A 14 -0.70 0.32 6.00
CA LEU A 14 0.18 1.06 6.91
C LEU A 14 -0.41 2.43 7.26
N ARG A 15 -0.83 3.18 6.24
CA ARG A 15 -1.31 4.57 6.38
C ARG A 15 -2.44 4.85 5.40
N ARG A 16 -3.33 5.77 5.77
CA ARG A 16 -4.44 6.25 4.93
C ARG A 16 -4.43 7.77 4.86
N PHE A 17 -4.75 8.30 3.68
CA PHE A 17 -4.84 9.73 3.40
C PHE A 17 -6.18 10.00 2.70
N SER A 18 -7.07 10.75 3.34
CA SER A 18 -8.39 11.09 2.79
C SER A 18 -8.24 11.83 1.46
N ALA A 19 -8.95 11.39 0.41
CA ALA A 19 -8.89 12.02 -0.90
C ALA A 19 -9.49 13.44 -0.93
N GLY A 20 -10.24 13.83 0.12
CA GLY A 20 -10.67 15.22 0.32
C GLY A 20 -9.52 16.21 0.58
N ASP A 21 -8.31 15.73 0.89
CA ASP A 21 -7.10 16.55 0.90
C ASP A 21 -6.48 16.56 -0.51
N VAL A 22 -6.37 17.75 -1.11
CA VAL A 22 -5.81 17.95 -2.45
C VAL A 22 -4.37 17.43 -2.60
N ARG A 23 -3.64 17.25 -1.49
CA ARG A 23 -2.27 16.70 -1.46
C ARG A 23 -2.22 15.24 -1.04
N ALA A 24 -3.36 14.57 -0.83
CA ALA A 24 -3.39 13.21 -0.30
C ALA A 24 -2.59 12.21 -1.13
N SER A 25 -2.66 12.30 -2.46
CA SER A 25 -1.89 11.45 -3.37
C SER A 25 -0.37 11.63 -3.20
N LEU A 26 0.09 12.88 -3.09
CA LEU A 26 1.51 13.21 -2.86
C LEU A 26 1.97 12.77 -1.46
N LYS A 27 1.14 12.98 -0.44
CA LYS A 27 1.42 12.52 0.93
C LYS A 27 1.51 10.99 1.00
N ALA A 28 0.63 10.28 0.31
CA ALA A 28 0.66 8.83 0.21
C ALA A 28 1.90 8.34 -0.54
N ALA A 29 2.27 8.97 -1.65
CA ALA A 29 3.48 8.65 -2.39
C ALA A 29 4.74 8.86 -1.54
N HIS A 30 4.84 9.99 -0.83
CA HIS A 30 5.95 10.28 0.06
C HIS A 30 6.05 9.23 1.18
N ALA A 31 4.92 8.94 1.85
CA ALA A 31 4.89 7.91 2.89
C ALA A 31 5.29 6.53 2.35
N ALA A 32 4.88 6.17 1.14
CA ALA A 32 5.31 4.93 0.51
C ALA A 32 6.83 4.91 0.26
N THR A 33 7.43 6.03 -0.15
CA THR A 33 8.90 6.16 -0.28
C THR A 33 9.60 6.00 1.07
N GLU A 34 9.09 6.61 2.14
CA GLU A 34 9.65 6.45 3.49
C GLU A 34 9.61 5.00 3.95
N GLU A 35 8.52 4.29 3.69
CA GLU A 35 8.39 2.87 4.04
C GLU A 35 9.32 1.99 3.23
N ARG A 36 9.46 2.22 1.92
CA ARG A 36 10.43 1.49 1.08
C ARG A 36 11.88 1.63 1.56
N ALA A 37 12.22 2.73 2.23
CA ALA A 37 13.56 2.91 2.81
C ALA A 37 13.77 2.11 4.11
N ARG A 38 12.69 1.61 4.73
CA ARG A 38 12.71 0.90 6.03
C ARG A 38 12.48 -0.60 5.89
N THR A 39 12.04 -1.08 4.73
CA THR A 39 11.68 -2.47 4.49
C THR A 39 12.10 -2.92 3.10
N ASP A 40 12.56 -4.17 2.98
CA ASP A 40 12.83 -4.81 1.69
C ASP A 40 11.54 -5.32 1.01
N GLN A 41 10.41 -5.26 1.72
CA GLN A 41 9.11 -5.69 1.18
C GLN A 41 8.50 -4.68 0.20
N PRO A 42 7.73 -5.14 -0.81
CA PRO A 42 7.00 -4.26 -1.72
C PRO A 42 6.02 -3.32 -1.00
N VAL A 43 6.06 -2.03 -1.35
CA VAL A 43 5.12 -1.01 -0.83
C VAL A 43 4.41 -0.32 -1.98
N HIS A 44 3.09 -0.22 -1.89
CA HIS A 44 2.18 0.26 -2.94
C HIS A 44 1.27 1.36 -2.40
N VAL A 45 0.83 2.25 -3.28
CA VAL A 45 -0.24 3.24 -2.98
C VAL A 45 -1.44 2.89 -3.80
N HIS A 46 -2.57 2.61 -3.15
CA HIS A 46 -3.83 2.31 -3.79
C HIS A 46 -4.86 3.38 -3.45
N TYR A 47 -5.74 3.70 -4.38
CA TYR A 47 -6.95 4.45 -4.06
C TYR A 47 -8.08 3.47 -3.71
N ASP A 48 -8.64 3.61 -2.51
CA ASP A 48 -9.77 2.84 -2.01
C ASP A 48 -11.05 3.67 -2.18
N LEU A 49 -11.88 3.24 -3.14
CA LEU A 49 -13.17 3.84 -3.46
C LEU A 49 -14.19 3.74 -2.30
N ARG A 50 -14.09 2.74 -1.42
CA ARG A 50 -15.06 2.56 -0.32
C ARG A 50 -14.85 3.55 0.80
N THR A 51 -13.59 3.89 1.07
CA THR A 51 -13.21 4.83 2.13
C THR A 51 -12.81 6.21 1.60
N ASP A 52 -12.89 6.40 0.28
CA ASP A 52 -12.43 7.60 -0.43
C ASP A 52 -11.04 8.08 0.03
N ALA A 53 -10.05 7.17 -0.03
CA ALA A 53 -8.72 7.42 0.53
C ALA A 53 -7.60 6.77 -0.27
N PHE A 54 -6.43 7.42 -0.28
CA PHE A 54 -5.18 6.79 -0.69
C PHE A 54 -4.63 5.96 0.47
N VAL A 55 -4.43 4.67 0.25
CA VAL A 55 -3.94 3.70 1.22
C VAL A 55 -2.54 3.28 0.82
N VAL A 56 -1.58 3.44 1.74
CA VAL A 56 -0.24 2.87 1.62
C VAL A 56 -0.30 1.45 2.16
N LEU A 57 0.08 0.49 1.32
CA LEU A 57 0.04 -0.94 1.60
C LEU A 57 1.46 -1.49 1.53
N ARG A 58 1.86 -2.32 2.49
CA ARG A 58 3.03 -3.20 2.35
C ARG A 58 2.55 -4.60 2.03
N THR A 59 3.13 -5.24 1.05
CA THR A 59 2.80 -6.62 0.73
C THR A 59 3.85 -7.53 1.36
N ASP A 60 3.46 -8.34 2.33
CA ASP A 60 4.36 -9.37 2.84
C ASP A 60 4.39 -10.53 1.82
N PRO A 61 5.58 -11.11 1.53
CA PRO A 61 5.69 -12.26 0.64
C PRO A 61 4.81 -13.38 1.20
N ALA A 62 4.19 -14.15 0.30
CA ALA A 62 3.46 -15.32 0.74
C ALA A 62 4.42 -16.17 1.57
N LYS A 63 4.05 -16.54 2.81
CA LYS A 63 4.78 -17.57 3.54
C LYS A 63 4.84 -18.76 2.60
N GLU A 64 6.04 -19.08 2.13
CA GLU A 64 6.30 -20.35 1.48
C GLU A 64 5.90 -21.42 2.50
N VAL A 65 4.73 -22.02 2.30
CA VAL A 65 4.34 -23.19 3.08
C VAL A 65 5.22 -24.31 2.54
N THR A 66 6.40 -24.46 3.14
CA THR A 66 7.21 -25.65 2.97
C THR A 66 6.36 -26.84 3.42
N SER A 67 5.92 -27.61 2.42
CA SER A 67 5.35 -28.95 2.62
C SER A 67 6.46 -29.98 2.62
#